data_AF-A0AAE3TAS0-F1
#
_entry.id   AF-A0AAE3TAS0-F1
#
_cell.length_a   1.000
_cell.length_b   1.000
_cell.length_c   1.000
_cell.angle_alpha   90.00
_cell.angle_beta   90.00
_cell.angle_gamma   90.00
#
_symmetry.space_group_name_H-M   'P 1'
#
loop_
_entity.id
_entity.type
_entity.pdbx_description
1 polymer ?
#
loop_
_entity_poly.entity_id
_entity_poly.type
_entity_poly.pdbx_seq_one_letter_code
_entity_poly.pdbx_strand_id
1 'polypeptide(L)'
;MKLKLKKLFKCNVNNCANLVASDGAFCKSCLDKIINDNYIIPICSVCNRVIDLIKIDKSHKNINDRILQTICYKCYQKLENEIDN
;
A
#
# COMPACT_ATOMS: atom_id res chain seq x y z
N MET A 1 33.44 12.36 10.45
CA MET A 1 32.30 11.49 10.79
C MET A 1 31.53 11.17 9.51
N LYS A 2 31.63 9.94 8.97
CA LYS A 2 30.94 9.55 7.73
C LYS A 2 29.47 9.26 8.07
N LEU A 3 28.55 10.12 7.66
CA LEU A 3 27.11 9.86 7.71
C LEU A 3 26.82 8.64 6.82
N LYS A 4 26.60 7.47 7.44
CA LYS A 4 26.01 6.33 6.73
C LYS A 4 24.61 6.76 6.29
N LEU A 5 24.39 6.89 4.98
CA LEU A 5 23.07 7.07 4.41
C LEU A 5 22.17 5.97 4.97
N LYS A 6 21.20 6.33 5.83
CA LYS A 6 20.17 5.41 6.29
C LYS A 6 19.49 4.87 5.04
N LYS A 7 19.42 3.54 4.91
CA LYS A 7 18.70 2.89 3.82
C LYS A 7 17.26 3.42 3.83
N LEU A 8 16.86 4.04 2.73
CA LEU A 8 15.50 4.54 2.54
C LEU A 8 14.69 3.48 1.79
N PHE A 9 13.43 3.34 2.18
CA PHE A 9 12.49 2.38 1.60
C PHE A 9 11.36 3.14 0.89
N LYS A 10 10.69 2.50 -0.06
CA LYS A 10 9.47 3.08 -0.66
C LYS A 10 8.32 2.95 0.33
N CYS A 11 7.43 3.95 0.34
CA CYS A 11 6.15 3.87 1.04
C CYS A 11 5.40 2.59 0.68
N ASN A 12 4.67 2.01 1.64
CA ASN A 12 3.93 0.76 1.44
C ASN A 12 2.71 0.87 0.50
N VAL A 13 2.43 2.07 -0.02
CA VAL A 13 1.42 2.30 -1.07
C VAL A 13 2.11 2.25 -2.42
N ASN A 14 1.71 1.33 -3.29
CA ASN A 14 2.36 1.09 -4.58
C ASN A 14 2.42 2.33 -5.48
N ASN A 15 1.40 3.18 -5.44
CA ASN A 15 1.33 4.41 -6.22
C ASN A 15 1.97 5.64 -5.51
N CYS A 16 2.75 5.42 -4.44
CA CYS A 16 3.42 6.49 -3.71
C CYS A 16 4.93 6.49 -3.97
N ALA A 17 5.48 7.64 -4.40
CA ALA A 17 6.90 7.81 -4.64
C ALA A 17 7.71 8.21 -3.39
N ASN A 18 7.03 8.49 -2.27
CA ASN A 18 7.71 8.94 -1.05
C ASN A 18 8.58 7.85 -0.44
N LEU A 19 9.69 8.28 0.16
CA LEU A 19 10.60 7.42 0.89
C LEU A 19 10.32 7.45 2.39
N VAL A 20 10.53 6.32 3.04
CA VAL A 20 10.31 6.09 4.47
C VAL A 20 11.54 5.45 5.11
N ALA A 21 11.66 5.58 6.42
CA ALA A 21 12.83 5.11 7.17
C ALA A 21 12.84 3.60 7.44
N SER A 22 11.69 2.93 7.29
CA SER A 22 11.52 1.51 7.60
C SER A 22 10.74 0.81 6.49
N ASP A 23 11.06 -0.46 6.23
CA ASP A 23 10.30 -1.27 5.28
C ASP A 23 8.85 -1.46 5.76
N GLY A 24 7.91 -1.50 4.83
CA GLY A 24 6.47 -1.58 5.11
C GLY A 24 5.84 -0.33 5.74
N ALA A 25 6.59 0.75 5.98
CA ALA A 25 6.06 1.97 6.57
C ALA A 25 5.27 2.83 5.56
N PHE A 26 4.36 3.64 6.11
CA PHE A 26 3.61 4.64 5.37
C PHE A 26 4.26 6.01 5.53
N CYS A 27 4.31 6.80 4.45
CA CYS A 27 4.60 8.23 4.58
C CYS A 27 3.43 8.94 5.28
N LYS A 28 3.68 10.11 5.87
CA LYS A 28 2.67 10.89 6.61
C LYS A 28 1.38 11.10 5.79
N SER A 29 1.50 11.52 4.53
CA SER A 29 0.33 11.75 3.66
C SER A 29 -0.50 10.49 3.41
N CYS A 30 0.14 9.32 3.24
CA CYS A 30 -0.58 8.05 3.10
C CYS A 30 -1.22 7.63 4.42
N LEU A 31 -0.54 7.85 5.55
CA LEU A 31 -1.08 7.55 6.87
C LEU A 31 -2.31 8.41 7.19
N ASP A 32 -2.28 9.70 6.88
CA ASP A 32 -3.41 10.62 7.09
C ASP A 32 -4.66 10.16 6.32
N LYS A 33 -4.48 9.64 5.10
CA LYS A 33 -5.57 9.05 4.30
C LYS A 33 -6.05 7.72 4.89
N ILE A 34 -5.16 6.86 5.39
CA ILE A 34 -5.52 5.60 6.05
C ILE A 34 -6.34 5.85 7.32
N ILE A 35 -6.03 6.88 8.09
CA ILE A 35 -6.79 7.22 9.30
C ILE A 35 -8.17 7.80 8.94
N ASN A 36 -8.34 8.39 7.76
CA ASN A 36 -9.58 9.01 7.33
C ASN A 36 -10.63 7.98 6.86
N ASP A 37 -11.79 7.94 7.52
CA ASP A 37 -12.90 7.01 7.28
C ASP A 37 -13.52 7.05 5.88
N ASN A 38 -13.15 8.05 5.08
CA ASN A 38 -13.57 8.20 3.68
C ASN A 38 -12.59 7.55 2.70
N TYR A 39 -11.69 6.67 3.15
CA TYR A 39 -10.76 5.97 2.27
C TYR A 39 -10.87 4.46 2.40
N ILE A 40 -11.02 3.78 1.27
CA ILE A 40 -10.84 2.33 1.14
C ILE A 40 -9.37 2.03 0.93
N ILE A 41 -8.93 0.90 1.49
CA ILE A 41 -7.54 0.44 1.52
C ILE A 41 -7.48 -0.94 0.85
N PRO A 42 -7.37 -1.01 -0.49
CA PRO A 42 -7.11 -2.27 -1.18
C PRO A 42 -5.70 -2.78 -0.89
N ILE A 43 -5.60 -3.99 -0.36
CA ILE A 43 -4.33 -4.66 -0.03
C ILE A 43 -4.16 -5.86 -0.95
N CYS A 44 -2.99 -5.97 -1.56
CA CYS A 44 -2.63 -7.13 -2.36
C CYS A 44 -2.33 -8.33 -1.44
N SER A 45 -3.07 -9.43 -1.56
CA SER A 45 -2.88 -10.64 -0.76
C SER A 45 -1.58 -11.40 -1.08
N VAL A 46 -0.92 -11.09 -2.21
CA VAL A 46 0.32 -11.75 -2.65
C VAL A 46 1.55 -11.01 -2.14
N CYS A 47 1.59 -9.68 -2.28
CA CYS A 47 2.75 -8.88 -1.89
C CYS A 47 2.57 -8.09 -0.59
N ASN A 48 1.39 -8.17 0.04
CA ASN A 48 1.03 -7.47 1.27
C ASN A 48 1.22 -5.94 1.22
N ARG A 49 1.20 -5.36 0.02
CA ARG A 49 1.28 -3.92 -0.19
C ARG A 49 -0.09 -3.32 -0.45
N VAL A 50 -0.28 -2.09 -0.01
CA VAL A 50 -1.45 -1.29 -0.36
C VAL A 50 -1.34 -0.91 -1.83
N ILE A 51 -2.36 -1.23 -2.62
CA ILE A 51 -2.38 -0.97 -4.05
C ILE A 51 -2.56 0.52 -4.29
N ASP A 52 -3.59 1.09 -3.68
CA ASP A 52 -3.89 2.52 -3.70
C ASP A 52 -4.73 2.92 -2.47
N LEU A 53 -5.04 4.21 -2.33
CA LEU A 53 -5.95 4.75 -1.31
C LEU A 53 -7.11 5.46 -2.01
N ILE A 54 -8.28 4.84 -2.00
CA ILE A 54 -9.44 5.27 -2.80
C ILE A 54 -10.38 6.08 -1.93
N LYS A 55 -10.59 7.35 -2.29
CA LYS A 55 -11.55 8.21 -1.59
C LYS A 55 -12.98 7.81 -1.98
N ILE A 56 -13.86 7.74 -0.99
CA ILE A 56 -15.29 7.41 -1.13
C ILE A 56 -16.16 8.48 -0.45
N ASP A 57 -17.41 8.60 -0.90
CA ASP A 57 -18.35 9.61 -0.38
C ASP A 57 -19.08 9.16 0.90
N LYS A 58 -19.25 7.85 1.10
CA LYS A 58 -19.79 7.28 2.34
C LYS A 58 -18.66 6.90 3.27
N SER A 59 -18.67 7.41 4.49
CA SER A 59 -17.70 7.01 5.51
C SER A 59 -18.00 5.60 6.03
N HIS A 60 -16.96 4.82 6.26
CA HIS A 60 -17.04 3.58 7.04
C HIS A 60 -16.32 3.82 8.38
N LYS A 61 -17.05 3.77 9.49
CA LYS A 61 -16.48 4.03 10.83
C LYS A 61 -15.52 2.94 11.30
N ASN A 62 -15.60 1.74 10.71
CA ASN A 62 -14.76 0.61 11.07
C ASN A 62 -13.66 0.44 10.02
N ILE A 63 -12.41 0.37 10.47
CA ILE A 63 -11.25 0.16 9.61
C ILE A 63 -11.30 -1.19 8.88
N ASN A 64 -11.89 -2.22 9.50
CA ASN A 64 -11.98 -3.55 8.89
C ASN A 64 -12.89 -3.55 7.66
N ASP A 65 -13.94 -2.73 7.67
CA ASP A 65 -14.86 -2.59 6.53
C ASP A 65 -14.23 -1.81 5.37
N ARG A 66 -13.12 -1.12 5.64
CA ARG A 66 -12.37 -0.31 4.67
C ARG A 66 -11.24 -1.10 4.01
N ILE A 67 -10.85 -2.24 4.56
CA ILE A 67 -9.77 -3.06 4.02
C ILE A 67 -10.36 -4.04 3.00
N LEU A 68 -9.90 -3.93 1.76
CA LEU A 68 -10.29 -4.86 0.68
C LEU A 68 -9.10 -5.72 0.31
N GLN A 69 -9.18 -7.03 0.54
CA GLN A 69 -8.18 -7.95 0.02
C GLN A 69 -8.40 -8.21 -1.47
N THR A 70 -7.35 -8.07 -2.27
CA THR A 70 -7.38 -8.27 -3.73
C THR A 70 -5.99 -8.64 -4.25
N ILE A 71 -5.78 -8.71 -5.56
CA ILE A 71 -4.47 -8.98 -6.18
C ILE A 71 -4.07 -7.77 -7.03
N CYS A 72 -2.85 -7.26 -6.83
CA CYS A 72 -2.36 -6.16 -7.67
C CYS A 72 -1.98 -6.66 -9.06
N TYR A 73 -2.12 -5.79 -10.08
CA TYR A 73 -1.85 -6.15 -11.47
C TYR A 73 -0.47 -6.81 -11.68
N LYS A 74 0.57 -6.30 -11.01
CA LYS A 74 1.93 -6.88 -11.09
C LYS A 74 2.01 -8.30 -10.53
N CYS A 75 1.26 -8.61 -9.48
CA CYS A 75 1.21 -9.96 -8.92
C CYS A 75 0.36 -10.87 -9.80
N TYR A 76 -0.75 -10.37 -10.33
CA TYR A 76 -1.62 -11.09 -11.27
C TYR A 76 -0.84 -11.53 -12.51
N GLN A 77 -0.11 -10.62 -13.16
CA GLN A 77 0.71 -10.95 -14.34
C GLN A 77 1.80 -11.99 -14.05
N LYS A 78 2.39 -11.98 -12.84
CA LYS A 78 3.39 -12.99 -12.47
C LYS A 78 2.77 -14.38 -12.38
N LEU A 79 1.59 -14.47 -11.77
CA LEU A 79 0.87 -15.73 -11.62
C LEU A 79 0.41 -16.29 -12.98
N GLU A 80 -0.08 -15.44 -13.89
CA GLU A 80 -0.44 -15.89 -15.24
C GLU A 80 0.76 -16.49 -15.99
N ASN A 81 1.91 -15.82 -15.96
CA ASN A 81 3.12 -16.32 -16.62
C ASN A 81 3.65 -17.63 -16.01
N GLU A 82 3.33 -17.96 -14.76
CA GLU A 82 3.69 -19.22 -14.12
C GLU A 82 2.75 -20.38 -14.50
N ILE A 83 1.53 -20.09 -14.97
CA ILE A 83 0.55 -21.10 -15.41
C ILE A 83 0.84 -21.56 -16.85
N ASP A 84 1.39 -20.66 -17.67
CA ASP A 84 1.70 -20.92 -19.09
C ASP A 84 3.08 -21.59 -19.32
N ASN A 85 3.84 -21.89 -18.25
CA ASN A 85 5.12 -22.61 -18.29
C ASN A 85 5.02 -24.00 -17.65
#